data_AF-A0A7Y4SH36-F1
#
_entry.id   AF-A0A7Y4SH36-F1
#
_cell.length_a   1.000
_cell.length_b   1.000
_cell.length_c   1.000
_cell.angle_alpha   90.00
_cell.angle_beta   90.00
_cell.angle_gamma   90.00
#
_symmetry.space_group_name_H-M   'P 1'
#
loop_
_entity.id
_entity.type
_entity.pdbx_description
1 polymer ?
#
loop_
_entity_poly.entity_id
_entity_poly.type
_entity_poly.pdbx_seq_one_letter_code
_entity_poly.pdbx_strand_id
1 'polypeptide(L)'
;MPQNHSSGDPSPASSTMVKVIRLAVVIVLVLGALYYVWLMPPSVKPMTDHRATEALALVQAHPAVGYPTILQAMTEHVSSMGKRSLVARLGEWRVKQLEGDQYEIRVQMRDQGVTGQWFEREFIWHADLSLKKVNAASLAADGVTPKAPDAAP
;
A
#
# COMPACT_ATOMS: atom_id res chain seq x y z
N MET A 1 3.82 -17.73 -87.04
CA MET A 1 3.77 -16.25 -87.13
C MET A 1 3.22 -15.72 -85.81
N PRO A 2 3.78 -14.62 -85.29
CA PRO A 2 3.84 -14.32 -83.86
C PRO A 2 2.66 -13.48 -83.37
N GLN A 3 2.38 -13.46 -82.08
CA GLN A 3 1.75 -12.31 -81.40
C GLN A 3 2.24 -12.22 -79.96
N ASN A 4 3.15 -11.26 -79.75
CA ASN A 4 3.52 -10.70 -78.45
C ASN A 4 2.29 -10.07 -77.82
N HIS A 5 1.96 -10.43 -76.58
CA HIS A 5 1.07 -9.63 -75.74
C HIS A 5 1.71 -9.43 -74.37
N SER A 6 2.06 -8.16 -74.14
CA SER A 6 1.90 -7.39 -72.91
C SER A 6 2.47 -7.94 -71.61
N SER A 7 3.57 -7.31 -71.18
CA SER A 7 3.87 -7.13 -69.76
C SER A 7 3.97 -5.63 -69.48
N GLY A 8 2.87 -5.05 -69.04
CA GLY A 8 2.85 -3.74 -68.38
C GLY A 8 2.37 -3.95 -66.95
N ASP A 9 3.31 -4.09 -66.02
CA ASP A 9 3.09 -3.84 -64.59
C ASP A 9 3.48 -2.36 -64.33
N PRO A 10 2.83 -1.59 -63.43
CA PRO A 10 3.08 -1.81 -61.99
C PRO A 10 1.93 -1.41 -61.03
N SER A 11 1.84 -2.06 -59.85
CA SER A 11 2.15 -1.44 -58.54
C SER A 11 1.66 -2.26 -57.32
N PRO A 12 2.54 -2.71 -56.40
CA PRO A 12 2.15 -3.26 -55.10
C PRO A 12 2.21 -2.18 -54.00
N ALA A 13 1.39 -1.12 -54.10
CA ALA A 13 1.44 0.01 -53.16
C ALA A 13 0.77 -0.27 -51.78
N SER A 14 -0.01 -1.35 -51.65
CA SER A 14 -0.84 -1.59 -50.47
C SER A 14 -0.10 -2.20 -49.27
N SER A 15 0.96 -2.99 -49.50
CA SER A 15 1.64 -3.72 -48.41
C SER A 15 2.62 -2.85 -47.61
N THR A 16 3.22 -1.83 -48.24
CA THR A 16 4.19 -0.93 -47.61
C THR A 16 3.50 0.07 -46.69
N MET A 17 2.35 0.60 -47.09
CA MET A 17 1.59 1.57 -46.29
C MET A 17 1.10 0.98 -44.98
N VAL A 18 0.59 -0.26 -45.00
CA VAL A 18 0.15 -0.98 -43.79
C VAL A 18 1.31 -1.26 -42.84
N LYS A 19 2.50 -1.57 -43.36
CA LYS A 19 3.72 -1.76 -42.55
C LYS A 19 4.14 -0.47 -41.85
N VAL A 20 4.08 0.66 -42.54
CA VAL A 20 4.42 1.98 -41.96
C VAL A 20 3.43 2.36 -40.86
N ILE A 21 2.14 2.18 -41.10
CA ILE A 21 1.10 2.47 -40.08
C ILE A 21 1.28 1.58 -38.86
N ARG A 22 1.51 0.27 -39.06
CA ARG A 22 1.74 -0.66 -37.94
C ARG A 22 2.97 -0.25 -37.12
N LEU A 23 4.07 0.13 -37.77
CA LEU A 23 5.27 0.57 -37.09
C LEU A 23 5.02 1.84 -36.26
N ALA A 24 4.32 2.83 -36.84
CA ALA A 24 3.96 4.06 -36.15
C ALA A 24 3.12 3.78 -34.89
N VAL A 25 2.12 2.90 -34.99
CA VAL A 25 1.28 2.51 -33.85
C VAL A 25 2.10 1.82 -32.76
N VAL A 26 3.00 0.90 -33.13
CA VAL A 26 3.87 0.22 -32.15
C VAL A 26 4.78 1.22 -31.44
N ILE A 27 5.37 2.16 -32.17
CA ILE A 27 6.22 3.21 -31.58
C ILE A 27 5.42 4.06 -30.58
N VAL A 28 4.21 4.48 -30.94
CA VAL A 28 3.34 5.25 -30.03
C VAL A 28 2.99 4.45 -28.78
N LEU A 29 2.67 3.16 -28.92
CA LEU A 29 2.37 2.30 -27.77
C LEU A 29 3.59 2.10 -26.86
N VAL A 30 4.76 1.89 -27.44
CA VAL A 30 6.02 1.74 -26.69
C VAL A 30 6.36 3.05 -25.96
N LEU A 31 6.25 4.20 -26.62
CA LEU A 31 6.48 5.51 -26.00
C LEU A 31 5.46 5.81 -24.90
N GLY A 32 4.19 5.49 -25.13
CA GLY A 32 3.14 5.64 -24.12
C GLY A 32 3.37 4.74 -22.90
N ALA A 33 3.80 3.49 -23.11
CA ALA A 33 4.16 2.58 -22.05
C ALA A 33 5.41 3.05 -21.27
N LEU A 34 6.46 3.53 -21.97
CA LEU A 34 7.64 4.09 -21.32
C LEU A 34 7.29 5.34 -20.51
N TYR A 35 6.48 6.25 -21.07
CA TYR A 35 6.03 7.45 -20.37
C TYR A 35 5.19 7.10 -19.14
N TYR A 36 4.30 6.11 -19.26
CA TYR A 36 3.50 5.60 -18.16
C TYR A 36 4.37 4.99 -17.05
N VAL A 37 5.36 4.16 -17.41
CA VAL A 37 6.33 3.59 -16.46
C VAL A 37 7.15 4.69 -15.79
N TRP A 38 7.49 5.75 -16.52
CA TRP A 38 8.27 6.87 -15.97
C TRP A 38 7.46 7.77 -15.03
N LEU A 39 6.14 7.90 -15.25
CA LEU A 39 5.23 8.54 -14.29
C LEU A 39 4.89 7.66 -13.09
N MET A 40 5.06 6.34 -13.20
CA MET A 40 4.77 5.43 -12.11
C MET A 40 5.81 5.64 -10.99
N PRO A 41 5.40 5.98 -9.77
CA PRO A 41 6.35 6.14 -8.67
C PRO A 41 7.11 4.82 -8.45
N PRO A 42 8.44 4.86 -8.21
CA PRO A 42 9.29 3.67 -8.08
C PRO A 42 9.07 2.95 -6.73
N SER A 43 7.84 2.50 -6.49
CA SER A 43 7.35 2.03 -5.18
C SER A 43 7.04 0.54 -5.14
N VAL A 44 7.64 -0.27 -6.01
CA VAL A 44 7.57 -1.73 -5.91
C VAL A 44 8.98 -2.29 -5.86
N LYS A 45 9.61 -2.09 -4.70
CA LYS A 45 10.85 -2.79 -4.32
C LYS A 45 10.45 -4.03 -3.52
N PRO A 46 10.56 -5.25 -4.06
CA PRO A 46 10.19 -6.47 -3.32
C PRO A 46 11.01 -6.71 -2.04
N MET A 47 12.21 -6.11 -1.94
CA MET A 47 13.01 -6.09 -0.71
C MET A 47 12.45 -5.17 0.39
N THR A 48 11.74 -4.10 0.02
CA THR A 48 11.08 -3.19 0.96
C THR A 48 9.88 -3.86 1.61
N ASP A 49 9.18 -4.75 0.90
CA ASP A 49 8.00 -5.44 1.43
C ASP A 49 8.32 -6.39 2.59
N HIS A 50 9.48 -7.08 2.58
CA HIS A 50 9.82 -8.00 3.67
C HIS A 50 10.03 -7.25 5.00
N ARG A 51 10.84 -6.19 4.99
CA ARG A 51 11.07 -5.36 6.18
C ARG A 51 9.83 -4.60 6.61
N ALA A 52 9.01 -4.12 5.65
CA ALA A 52 7.73 -3.50 5.97
C ALA A 52 6.76 -4.50 6.64
N THR A 53 6.73 -5.75 6.18
CA THR A 53 5.94 -6.82 6.78
C THR A 53 6.44 -7.16 8.19
N GLU A 54 7.76 -7.21 8.37
CA GLU A 54 8.37 -7.40 9.70
C GLU A 54 8.01 -6.26 10.65
N ALA A 55 8.07 -5.00 10.19
CA ALA A 55 7.71 -3.85 10.99
C ALA A 55 6.22 -3.87 11.39
N LEU A 56 5.34 -4.26 10.46
CA LEU A 56 3.93 -4.45 10.75
C LEU A 56 3.71 -5.56 11.79
N ALA A 57 4.35 -6.73 11.59
CA ALA A 57 4.25 -7.85 12.51
C ALA A 57 4.77 -7.47 13.90
N LEU A 58 5.84 -6.68 13.97
CA LEU A 58 6.41 -6.19 15.19
C LEU A 58 5.44 -5.27 15.95
N VAL A 59 4.72 -4.37 15.27
CA VAL A 59 3.65 -3.57 15.89
C VAL A 59 2.46 -4.43 16.31
N GLN A 60 1.99 -5.32 15.44
CA GLN A 60 0.83 -6.16 15.72
C GLN A 60 1.04 -7.10 16.91
N ALA A 61 2.25 -7.64 17.05
CA ALA A 61 2.64 -8.53 18.15
C ALA A 61 3.15 -7.79 19.39
N HIS A 62 3.27 -6.45 19.34
CA HIS A 62 3.72 -5.67 20.48
C HIS A 62 2.71 -5.76 21.63
N PRO A 63 3.14 -5.81 22.90
CA PRO A 63 2.24 -5.78 24.05
C PRO A 63 1.32 -4.57 24.03
N ALA A 64 0.10 -4.73 24.53
CA ALA A 64 -0.89 -3.68 24.63
C ALA A 64 -1.39 -3.53 26.08
N VAL A 65 -1.93 -2.37 26.43
CA VAL A 65 -2.52 -2.15 27.75
C VAL A 65 -3.73 -3.08 27.91
N GLY A 66 -3.66 -4.01 28.87
CA GLY A 66 -4.74 -4.96 29.16
C GLY A 66 -4.89 -6.11 28.17
N TYR A 67 -4.01 -6.22 27.16
CA TYR A 67 -4.05 -7.27 26.15
C TYR A 67 -2.63 -7.75 25.81
N PRO A 68 -2.46 -9.02 25.43
CA PRO A 68 -1.12 -9.55 25.12
C PRO A 68 -0.54 -8.93 23.84
N THR A 69 -1.37 -8.47 22.90
CA THR A 69 -0.92 -7.83 21.67
C THR A 69 -1.80 -6.66 21.25
N ILE A 70 -1.23 -5.69 20.51
CA ILE A 70 -1.97 -4.56 19.92
C ILE A 70 -3.05 -5.09 18.98
N LEU A 71 -2.74 -6.08 18.13
CA LEU A 71 -3.73 -6.64 17.22
C LEU A 71 -4.94 -7.20 17.98
N GLN A 72 -4.69 -7.89 19.10
CA GLN A 72 -5.76 -8.43 19.94
C GLN A 72 -6.57 -7.31 20.62
N ALA A 73 -5.91 -6.27 21.14
CA ALA A 73 -6.59 -5.12 21.74
C ALA A 73 -7.57 -4.45 20.75
N MET A 74 -7.11 -4.20 19.52
CA MET A 74 -7.92 -3.58 18.47
C MET A 74 -9.09 -4.48 18.03
N THR A 75 -8.84 -5.78 17.91
CA THR A 75 -9.87 -6.75 17.51
C THR A 75 -10.94 -6.92 18.58
N GLU A 76 -10.54 -7.04 19.85
CA GLU A 76 -11.51 -7.12 20.96
C GLU A 76 -12.28 -5.82 21.11
N HIS A 77 -11.67 -4.66 20.87
CA HIS A 77 -12.41 -3.39 20.85
C HIS A 77 -13.56 -3.43 19.84
N VAL A 78 -13.29 -3.82 18.60
CA VAL A 78 -14.32 -3.95 17.55
C VAL A 78 -15.37 -4.99 17.93
N SER A 79 -14.96 -6.16 18.44
CA SER A 79 -15.86 -7.21 18.92
C SER A 79 -16.78 -6.73 20.05
N SER A 80 -16.22 -6.01 21.03
CA SER A 80 -16.94 -5.47 22.18
C SER A 80 -17.99 -4.43 21.78
N MET A 81 -17.73 -3.66 20.73
CA MET A 81 -18.70 -2.71 20.17
C MET A 81 -19.88 -3.44 19.52
N GLY A 82 -19.59 -4.50 18.75
CA GLY A 82 -20.63 -5.35 18.16
C GLY A 82 -21.54 -6.00 19.21
N LYS A 83 -20.97 -6.49 20.33
CA LYS A 83 -21.74 -7.02 21.47
C LYS A 83 -22.70 -6.00 22.09
N ARG A 84 -22.41 -4.70 21.94
CA ARG A 84 -23.24 -3.58 22.43
C ARG A 84 -24.18 -3.02 21.35
N SER A 85 -24.34 -3.71 20.23
CA SER A 85 -25.10 -3.24 19.06
C SER A 85 -24.60 -1.91 18.50
N LEU A 86 -23.33 -1.58 18.72
CA LEU A 86 -22.64 -0.41 18.14
C LEU A 86 -21.75 -0.86 16.99
N VAL A 87 -21.55 0.00 16.00
CA VAL A 87 -20.69 -0.29 14.86
C VAL A 87 -19.28 0.23 15.12
N ALA A 88 -18.28 -0.63 14.95
CA ALA A 88 -16.88 -0.24 14.87
C ALA A 88 -16.22 -0.94 13.67
N ARG A 89 -15.36 -0.22 12.97
CA ARG A 89 -14.61 -0.73 11.82
C ARG A 89 -13.15 -0.37 11.96
N LEU A 90 -12.31 -1.39 11.89
CA LEU A 90 -10.88 -1.21 11.71
C LEU A 90 -10.59 -1.08 10.21
N GLY A 91 -9.85 -0.02 9.85
CA GLY A 91 -9.36 0.22 8.50
C GLY A 91 -8.15 -0.64 8.17
N GLU A 92 -7.55 -0.35 7.02
CA GLU A 92 -6.36 -1.06 6.56
C GLU A 92 -5.12 -0.60 7.32
N TRP A 93 -4.23 -1.55 7.60
CA TRP A 93 -2.91 -1.28 8.13
C TRP A 93 -2.02 -0.78 6.99
N ARG A 94 -1.41 0.39 7.18
CA ARG A 94 -0.49 1.00 6.23
C ARG A 94 0.89 1.07 6.86
N VAL A 95 1.91 0.77 6.07
CA VAL A 95 3.31 0.82 6.48
C VAL A 95 4.04 1.79 5.59
N LYS A 96 4.80 2.71 6.18
CA LYS A 96 5.63 3.68 5.47
C LYS A 96 7.02 3.65 6.08
N GLN A 97 8.04 3.43 5.25
CA GLN A 97 9.42 3.58 5.72
C GLN A 97 9.72 5.07 5.97
N LEU A 98 10.32 5.37 7.12
CA LEU A 98 10.76 6.73 7.46
C LEU A 98 12.23 6.92 7.06
N GLU A 99 13.15 6.35 7.83
CA GLU A 99 14.59 6.44 7.60
C GLU A 99 15.27 5.17 8.14
N GLY A 100 16.21 4.60 7.37
CA GLY A 100 16.91 3.38 7.76
C GLY A 100 15.96 2.22 8.13
N ASP A 101 16.08 1.76 9.38
CA ASP A 101 15.29 0.67 9.97
C ASP A 101 14.04 1.15 10.71
N GLN A 102 13.68 2.43 10.59
CA GLN A 102 12.46 3.00 11.18
C GLN A 102 11.28 3.01 10.20
N TYR A 103 10.14 2.55 10.69
CA TYR A 103 8.89 2.41 9.95
C TYR A 103 7.73 3.06 10.72
N GLU A 104 6.88 3.77 10.01
CA GLU A 104 5.59 4.24 10.51
C GLU A 104 4.50 3.24 10.12
N ILE A 105 3.76 2.77 11.13
CA ILE A 105 2.59 1.91 10.95
C ILE A 105 1.37 2.73 11.33
N ARG A 106 0.39 2.78 10.43
CA ARG A 106 -0.83 3.57 10.59
C ARG A 106 -2.06 2.71 10.38
N VAL A 107 -3.07 2.87 11.22
CA VAL A 107 -4.39 2.28 11.03
C VAL A 107 -5.47 3.26 11.48
N GLN A 108 -6.54 3.34 10.70
CA GLN A 108 -7.70 4.15 11.04
C GLN A 108 -8.76 3.27 11.67
N MET A 109 -9.44 3.76 12.70
CA MET A 109 -10.58 3.10 13.29
C MET A 109 -11.75 4.07 13.32
N ARG A 110 -12.91 3.58 12.91
CA ARG A 110 -14.15 4.35 12.96
C ARG A 110 -15.15 3.66 13.87
N ASP A 111 -15.64 4.37 14.86
CA ASP A 111 -16.55 3.86 15.87
C ASP A 111 -17.79 4.74 16.03
N GLN A 112 -18.92 4.09 16.29
CA GLN A 112 -20.19 4.74 16.55
C GLN A 112 -20.38 4.91 18.05
N GLY A 113 -20.52 6.16 18.50
CA GLY A 113 -20.86 6.48 19.88
C GLY A 113 -22.30 6.12 20.23
N VAL A 114 -22.57 6.10 21.53
CA VAL A 114 -23.91 5.77 22.09
C VAL A 114 -25.01 6.72 21.63
N THR A 115 -24.67 7.96 21.28
CA THR A 115 -25.60 8.97 20.75
C THR A 115 -25.75 8.89 19.22
N GLY A 116 -25.11 7.91 18.57
CA GLY A 116 -25.11 7.75 17.12
C GLY A 116 -24.07 8.62 16.39
N GLN A 117 -23.23 9.37 17.10
CA GLN A 117 -22.13 10.13 16.52
C GLN A 117 -21.02 9.19 16.00
N TRP A 118 -20.38 9.56 14.90
CA TRP A 118 -19.24 8.82 14.37
C TRP A 118 -17.94 9.47 14.84
N PHE A 119 -17.05 8.65 15.38
CA PHE A 119 -15.69 9.03 15.72
C PHE A 119 -14.72 8.33 14.79
N GLU A 120 -13.71 9.06 14.34
CA GLU A 120 -12.61 8.51 13.57
C GLU A 120 -11.33 8.76 14.35
N ARG A 121 -10.55 7.69 14.54
CA ARG A 121 -9.30 7.72 15.31
C ARG A 121 -8.19 7.12 14.48
N GLU A 122 -7.10 7.87 14.41
CA GLU A 122 -5.91 7.44 13.72
C GLU A 122 -4.86 6.99 14.72
N PHE A 123 -4.42 5.75 14.55
CA PHE A 123 -3.39 5.14 15.36
C PHE A 123 -2.10 5.13 14.55
N ILE A 124 -1.05 5.70 15.12
CA ILE A 124 0.26 5.80 14.48
C ILE A 124 1.29 5.25 15.46
N TRP A 125 2.11 4.33 14.98
CA TRP A 125 3.26 3.80 15.70
C TRP A 125 4.52 3.98 14.87
N HIS A 126 5.63 4.23 15.55
CA HIS A 126 6.97 4.13 14.97
C HIS A 126 7.62 2.85 15.47
N ALA A 127 7.95 1.96 14.54
CA ALA A 127 8.66 0.73 14.77
C ALA A 127 10.12 0.89 14.34
N ASP A 128 11.03 0.57 15.25
CA ASP A 128 12.46 0.48 14.98
C ASP A 128 12.83 -1.01 14.90
N LEU A 129 13.17 -1.49 13.70
CA LEU A 129 13.50 -2.90 13.47
C LEU A 129 14.84 -3.29 14.12
N SER A 130 15.82 -2.38 14.16
CA SER A 130 17.13 -2.68 14.75
C SER A 130 17.01 -2.87 16.26
N LEU A 131 16.22 -2.01 16.92
CA LEU A 131 16.02 -2.04 18.37
C LEU A 131 14.85 -2.91 18.82
N LYS A 132 14.08 -3.47 17.87
CA LYS A 132 12.82 -4.18 18.09
C LYS A 132 11.86 -3.41 19.00
N LYS A 133 11.78 -2.10 18.81
CA LYS A 133 11.02 -1.19 19.67
C LYS A 133 9.82 -0.63 18.93
N VAL A 134 8.70 -0.50 19.63
CA VAL A 134 7.50 0.20 19.15
C VAL A 134 7.26 1.40 20.05
N ASN A 135 7.07 2.56 19.45
CA ASN A 135 6.67 3.78 20.17
C ASN A 135 5.35 4.28 19.59
N ALA A 136 4.45 4.74 20.46
CA ALA A 136 3.25 5.44 20.04
C ALA A 136 3.62 6.81 19.48
N ALA A 137 3.06 7.14 18.32
CA ALA A 137 3.26 8.42 17.64
C ALA A 137 1.94 9.22 17.49
N SER A 138 0.81 8.66 17.94
CA SER A 138 -0.45 9.38 18.08
C SER A 138 -1.05 9.19 19.47
N LEU A 139 -1.91 10.13 19.89
CA LEU A 139 -2.60 10.06 21.19
C LEU A 139 -3.44 8.78 21.32
N ALA A 140 -4.07 8.34 20.22
CA ALA A 140 -4.86 7.11 20.22
C ALA A 140 -3.97 5.88 20.42
N ALA A 141 -2.79 5.86 19.78
CA ALA A 141 -1.80 4.81 19.96
C ALA A 141 -1.19 4.80 21.37
N ASP A 142 -1.00 5.97 22.00
CA ASP A 142 -0.48 6.09 23.37
C ASP A 142 -1.42 5.44 24.39
N GLY A 143 -2.74 5.54 24.17
CA GLY A 143 -3.74 4.88 25.03
C GLY A 143 -3.75 3.35 24.95
N VAL A 144 -3.14 2.76 23.90
CA VAL A 144 -3.10 1.30 23.69
C VAL A 144 -1.72 0.72 23.97
N THR A 145 -0.66 1.52 23.79
CA THR A 145 0.73 1.08 23.94
C THR A 145 1.16 1.22 25.40
N PRO A 146 1.73 0.17 26.03
CA PRO A 146 2.25 0.28 27.37
C PRO A 146 3.36 1.33 27.41
N LYS A 147 3.30 2.24 28.37
CA LYS A 147 4.41 3.15 28.63
C LYS A 147 5.60 2.30 29.08
N ALA A 148 6.77 2.58 28.51
CA ALA A 148 7.99 1.97 29.02
C ALA A 148 8.08 2.27 30.52
N PRO A 149 8.42 1.29 31.38
CA PRO A 149 8.64 1.58 32.79
C PRO A 149 9.68 2.69 32.88
N ASP A 150 9.36 3.75 33.63
CA ASP A 150 10.31 4.81 33.92
C ASP A 150 11.59 4.14 34.43
N ALA A 151 12.67 4.26 33.66
CA ALA A 151 13.98 3.84 34.14
C ALA A 151 14.27 4.74 35.33
N ALA A 152 14.08 4.22 36.54
CA ALA A 152 14.40 4.92 37.76
C ALA A 152 15.88 5.35 37.70
N PRO A 153 16.21 6.59 38.11
CA PRO A 153 17.56 7.14 38.05
C PRO A 153 18.56 6.37 38.92
#